data_AF-A0A2M8DT69-F1
#
_entry.id   AF-A0A2M8DT69-F1
#
_cell.length_a   1.000
_cell.length_b   1.000
_cell.length_c   1.000
_cell.angle_alpha   90.00
_cell.angle_beta   90.00
_cell.angle_gamma   90.00
#
_symmetry.space_group_name_H-M   'P 1'
#
loop_
_entity.id
_entity.type
_entity.pdbx_description
1 polymer ?
#
loop_
_entity_poly.entity_id
_entity_poly.type
_entity_poly.pdbx_seq_one_letter_code
_entity_poly.pdbx_strand_id
1 'polypeptide(L)'
;PEYQARLNFEIDTIIQMGFPGYFLIVADFIRWAKSCRDEKFPNGVPVGPGRGSGAGSLVAYSLGITDLDPLRYDLLFERFLNPERVSMPDFDVDFCQDGRERVIEYVRHRYGAHCVSQIATFGTMASKAVIRDVGRVLDFPYMLCDRLSKLVPLEGVKPVSLHKAREMEPEFNAIIASEEGVEELLELGERLEDLTRNVGMHAGGVVIAPGKLTDFCPLYCAEGSESTVSQYDKDDVEAVGLVKFDFLGLRTLTIIDWAVRYIQDLGIGNWDLGEAGADKSQIQNPKSSRFNIDTIPLDDKETYDRIFKTANTTAVFQFESRGMKDTLVKAKPDCLEDLIALNALYRPGPMDFIPDYINRKHGKEQVIIPHPCLEKVVGSTYGIMVYQEQV
;
A
#
# COMPACT_ATOMS: atom_id res chain seq x y z
N PRO A 1 -14.76 13.38 -25.27
CA PRO A 1 -13.59 13.95 -26.00
C PRO A 1 -12.31 13.91 -25.15
N GLU A 2 -12.37 14.41 -23.92
CA GLU A 2 -11.25 14.42 -22.97
C GLU A 2 -10.74 13.02 -22.60
N TYR A 3 -11.62 12.12 -22.15
CA TYR A 3 -11.27 10.72 -21.87
C TYR A 3 -10.60 10.02 -23.06
N GLN A 4 -11.14 10.20 -24.28
CA GLN A 4 -10.56 9.58 -25.47
C GLN A 4 -9.16 10.13 -25.78
N ALA A 5 -8.95 11.44 -25.61
CA ALA A 5 -7.66 12.06 -25.83
C ALA A 5 -6.62 11.54 -24.82
N ARG A 6 -6.98 11.49 -23.54
CA ARG A 6 -6.13 10.91 -22.47
C ARG A 6 -5.82 9.45 -22.75
N LEU A 7 -6.83 8.65 -23.10
CA LEU A 7 -6.66 7.22 -23.38
C LEU A 7 -5.72 6.98 -24.57
N ASN A 8 -5.87 7.73 -25.66
CA ASN A 8 -4.98 7.61 -26.83
C ASN A 8 -3.53 7.97 -26.47
N PHE A 9 -3.32 9.08 -25.75
CA PHE A 9 -1.99 9.49 -25.30
C PHE A 9 -1.32 8.42 -24.41
N GLU A 10 -2.06 7.87 -23.45
CA GLU A 10 -1.55 6.81 -22.58
C GLU A 10 -1.22 5.53 -23.37
N ILE A 11 -2.11 5.09 -24.26
CA ILE A 11 -1.90 3.90 -25.10
C ILE A 11 -0.65 4.05 -25.96
N ASP A 12 -0.50 5.18 -26.64
CA ASP A 12 0.66 5.45 -27.50
C ASP A 12 1.95 5.43 -26.68
N THR A 13 1.94 6.05 -25.49
CA THR A 13 3.08 6.03 -24.56
C THR A 13 3.44 4.62 -24.10
N ILE A 14 2.45 3.83 -23.68
CA ILE A 14 2.65 2.45 -23.20
C ILE A 14 3.24 1.56 -24.31
N ILE A 15 2.74 1.71 -25.55
CA ILE A 15 3.25 0.96 -26.71
C ILE A 15 4.68 1.39 -27.04
N GLN A 16 4.94 2.71 -27.07
CA GLN A 16 6.26 3.25 -27.38
C GLN A 16 7.33 2.78 -26.37
N MET A 17 6.97 2.72 -25.08
CA MET A 17 7.88 2.28 -24.02
C MET A 17 7.99 0.76 -23.89
N GLY A 18 7.19 -0.02 -24.64
CA GLY A 18 7.27 -1.48 -24.64
C GLY A 18 6.59 -2.16 -23.46
N PHE A 19 5.63 -1.51 -22.81
CA PHE A 19 4.89 -2.06 -21.67
C PHE A 19 3.46 -2.59 -21.94
N PRO A 20 2.97 -2.83 -23.18
CA PRO A 20 1.59 -3.32 -23.35
C PRO A 20 1.39 -4.71 -22.74
N GLY A 21 2.40 -5.59 -22.82
CA GLY A 21 2.35 -6.92 -22.21
C GLY A 21 2.21 -6.85 -20.69
N TYR A 22 2.88 -5.90 -20.04
CA TYR A 22 2.80 -5.69 -18.60
C TYR A 22 1.36 -5.37 -18.16
N PHE A 23 0.73 -4.38 -18.79
CA PHE A 23 -0.65 -3.99 -18.48
C PHE A 23 -1.63 -5.16 -18.70
N LEU A 24 -1.43 -5.94 -19.76
CA LEU A 24 -2.29 -7.08 -20.05
C LEU A 24 -2.13 -8.22 -19.03
N ILE A 25 -0.90 -8.47 -18.56
CA ILE A 25 -0.65 -9.45 -17.49
C ILE A 25 -1.34 -9.01 -16.19
N VAL A 26 -1.22 -7.74 -15.81
CA VAL A 26 -1.86 -7.19 -14.61
C VAL A 26 -3.39 -7.27 -14.71
N ALA A 27 -3.94 -6.84 -15.85
CA ALA A 27 -5.37 -6.92 -16.09
C ALA A 27 -5.89 -8.37 -16.06
N ASP A 28 -5.13 -9.34 -16.56
CA ASP A 28 -5.51 -10.76 -16.59
C ASP A 28 -5.71 -11.33 -15.19
N PHE A 29 -4.72 -11.21 -14.31
CA PHE A 29 -4.85 -11.79 -12.96
C PHE A 29 -5.82 -11.01 -12.07
N ILE A 30 -5.97 -9.69 -12.23
CA ILE A 30 -6.98 -8.90 -11.50
C ILE A 30 -8.38 -9.31 -11.94
N ARG A 31 -8.62 -9.42 -13.26
CA ARG A 31 -9.91 -9.86 -13.79
C ARG A 31 -10.22 -11.29 -13.34
N TRP A 32 -9.22 -12.17 -13.33
CA TRP A 32 -9.39 -13.52 -12.78
C TRP A 32 -9.75 -13.46 -11.30
N ALA A 33 -9.04 -12.68 -10.48
CA ALA A 33 -9.34 -12.55 -9.05
C ALA A 33 -10.78 -12.07 -8.81
N LYS A 34 -11.22 -11.01 -9.51
CA LYS A 34 -12.58 -10.48 -9.42
C LYS A 34 -13.65 -11.46 -9.93
N SER A 35 -13.34 -12.33 -10.90
CA SER A 35 -14.29 -13.24 -11.55
C SER A 35 -14.28 -14.67 -11.03
N CYS A 36 -13.24 -15.11 -10.31
CA CYS A 36 -13.16 -16.47 -9.79
C CYS A 36 -14.31 -16.72 -8.80
N ARG A 37 -14.84 -17.94 -8.75
CA ARG A 37 -15.94 -18.30 -7.85
C ARG A 37 -15.64 -19.64 -7.20
N ASP A 38 -15.70 -19.69 -5.89
CA ASP A 38 -15.61 -20.93 -5.10
C ASP A 38 -16.35 -20.77 -3.76
N GLU A 39 -16.34 -21.82 -2.94
CA GLU A 39 -16.99 -21.82 -1.63
C GLU A 39 -16.43 -20.73 -0.71
N LYS A 40 -15.12 -20.51 -0.75
CA LYS A 40 -14.47 -19.48 0.07
C LYS A 40 -14.65 -18.06 -0.50
N PHE A 41 -14.83 -17.89 -1.81
CA PHE A 41 -14.98 -16.61 -2.50
C PHE A 41 -16.14 -16.66 -3.50
N PRO A 42 -17.39 -16.66 -3.01
CA PRO A 42 -18.58 -16.73 -3.86
C PRO A 42 -18.79 -15.47 -4.72
N ASN A 43 -18.07 -14.38 -4.44
CA ASN A 43 -18.12 -13.12 -5.18
C ASN A 43 -16.79 -12.76 -5.88
N GLY A 44 -15.78 -13.64 -5.84
CA GLY A 44 -14.42 -13.29 -6.28
C GLY A 44 -13.48 -13.03 -5.12
N VAL A 45 -12.18 -13.10 -5.39
CA VAL A 45 -11.14 -12.60 -4.49
C VAL A 45 -11.20 -11.06 -4.52
N PRO A 46 -11.43 -10.40 -3.37
CA PRO A 46 -11.42 -8.95 -3.29
C PRO A 46 -10.06 -8.38 -3.69
N VAL A 47 -10.10 -7.36 -4.54
CA VAL A 47 -8.95 -6.59 -5.02
C VAL A 47 -9.13 -5.14 -4.57
N GLY A 48 -8.06 -4.49 -4.15
CA GLY A 48 -8.09 -3.08 -3.78
C GLY A 48 -8.34 -2.18 -5.01
N PRO A 49 -8.83 -0.96 -4.79
CA PRO A 49 -9.19 -0.03 -5.88
C PRO A 49 -7.99 0.52 -6.66
N GLY A 50 -6.77 0.24 -6.21
CA GLY A 50 -5.51 0.73 -6.78
C GLY A 50 -4.62 1.35 -5.70
N ARG A 51 -3.30 1.16 -5.84
CA ARG A 51 -2.28 1.74 -4.96
C ARG A 51 -1.17 2.39 -5.78
N GLY A 52 -0.48 3.34 -5.15
CA GLY A 52 0.65 4.04 -5.76
C GLY A 52 0.20 4.91 -6.94
N SER A 53 1.12 5.17 -7.86
CA SER A 53 0.86 6.01 -9.02
C SER A 53 0.00 5.33 -10.09
N GLY A 54 -0.17 4.00 -10.05
CA GLY A 54 -0.97 3.25 -11.03
C GLY A 54 -2.42 3.71 -11.15
N ALA A 55 -2.99 4.30 -10.09
CA ALA A 55 -4.33 4.89 -10.11
C ALA A 55 -4.47 6.11 -11.04
N GLY A 56 -3.37 6.76 -11.44
CA GLY A 56 -3.36 7.88 -12.38
C GLY A 56 -3.50 7.49 -13.86
N SER A 57 -3.50 6.20 -14.19
CA SER A 57 -3.67 5.73 -15.57
C SER A 57 -5.14 5.47 -15.91
N LEU A 58 -5.64 6.16 -16.92
CA LEU A 58 -6.96 5.90 -17.50
C LEU A 58 -7.00 4.56 -18.25
N VAL A 59 -5.88 4.10 -18.80
CA VAL A 59 -5.76 2.75 -19.36
C VAL A 59 -5.93 1.69 -18.27
N ALA A 60 -5.30 1.89 -17.10
CA ALA A 60 -5.47 0.98 -15.96
C ALA A 60 -6.93 0.92 -15.48
N TYR A 61 -7.58 2.08 -15.36
CA TYR A 61 -9.01 2.17 -15.04
C TYR A 61 -9.88 1.44 -16.08
N SER A 62 -9.62 1.66 -17.37
CA SER A 62 -10.38 1.05 -18.48
C SER A 62 -10.21 -0.47 -18.55
N LEU A 63 -9.05 -1.00 -18.15
CA LEU A 63 -8.78 -2.43 -18.10
C LEU A 63 -9.32 -3.10 -16.83
N GLY A 64 -9.82 -2.32 -15.86
CA GLY A 64 -10.28 -2.78 -14.55
C GLY A 64 -9.15 -3.11 -13.58
N ILE A 65 -7.93 -2.62 -13.83
CA ILE A 65 -6.77 -2.73 -12.94
C ILE A 65 -6.99 -1.85 -11.72
N THR A 66 -7.48 -0.63 -11.93
CA THR A 66 -7.89 0.29 -10.86
C THR A 66 -9.38 0.58 -10.98
N ASP A 67 -10.00 0.95 -9.85
CA ASP A 67 -11.44 1.21 -9.77
C ASP A 67 -11.76 2.71 -9.55
N LEU A 68 -10.72 3.57 -9.58
CA LEU A 68 -10.84 5.02 -9.45
C LEU A 68 -10.71 5.72 -10.81
N ASP A 69 -11.61 6.66 -11.09
CA ASP A 69 -11.54 7.54 -12.25
C ASP A 69 -10.43 8.59 -12.05
N PRO A 70 -9.31 8.53 -12.81
CA PRO A 70 -8.20 9.44 -12.63
C PRO A 70 -8.53 10.89 -12.97
N LEU A 71 -9.43 11.14 -13.93
CA LEU A 71 -9.77 12.50 -14.35
C LEU A 71 -10.64 13.21 -13.32
N ARG A 72 -11.45 12.46 -12.57
CA ARG A 72 -12.28 13.02 -11.49
C ARG A 72 -11.46 13.57 -10.33
N TYR A 73 -10.30 12.97 -10.06
CA TYR A 73 -9.45 13.29 -8.91
C TYR A 73 -8.10 13.91 -9.32
N ASP A 74 -8.02 14.46 -10.55
CA ASP A 74 -6.82 15.11 -11.10
C ASP A 74 -5.54 14.26 -10.98
N LEU A 75 -5.67 12.94 -11.13
CA LEU A 75 -4.55 12.01 -11.05
C LEU A 75 -3.76 11.99 -12.37
N LEU A 76 -2.43 12.12 -12.25
CA LEU A 76 -1.53 12.28 -13.39
C LEU A 76 -0.95 10.94 -13.86
N PHE A 77 -1.01 10.68 -15.16
CA PHE A 77 -0.46 9.46 -15.76
C PHE A 77 1.07 9.49 -15.77
N GLU A 78 1.65 10.67 -16.01
CA GLU A 78 3.08 10.91 -16.07
C GLU A 78 3.77 10.65 -14.73
N ARG A 79 3.00 10.69 -13.62
CA ARG A 79 3.50 10.29 -12.30
C ARG A 79 3.70 8.78 -12.18
N PHE A 80 2.95 8.01 -12.97
CA PHE A 80 3.05 6.57 -13.08
C PHE A 80 4.10 6.16 -14.12
N LEU A 81 3.94 6.64 -15.34
CA LEU A 81 4.80 6.32 -16.46
C LEU A 81 5.19 7.60 -17.19
N ASN A 82 6.43 8.04 -16.99
CA ASN A 82 6.95 9.24 -17.62
C ASN A 82 7.73 8.87 -18.90
N PRO A 83 7.34 9.36 -20.09
CA PRO A 83 8.09 9.12 -21.33
C PRO A 83 9.55 9.58 -21.28
N GLU A 84 9.85 10.61 -20.49
CA GLU A 84 11.19 11.19 -20.37
C GLU A 84 12.10 10.40 -19.41
N ARG A 85 11.54 9.43 -18.67
CA ARG A 85 12.28 8.59 -17.73
C ARG A 85 11.95 7.12 -17.98
N VAL A 86 12.95 6.35 -18.40
CA VAL A 86 12.82 4.89 -18.49
C VAL A 86 12.89 4.33 -17.05
N SER A 87 11.74 4.16 -16.42
CA SER A 87 11.55 3.40 -15.19
C SER A 87 10.48 2.34 -15.42
N MET A 88 10.65 1.16 -14.82
CA MET A 88 9.63 0.13 -14.92
C MET A 88 8.34 0.55 -14.19
N PRO A 89 7.16 0.42 -14.82
CA PRO A 89 5.90 0.63 -14.14
C PRO A 89 5.68 -0.44 -13.07
N ASP A 90 5.09 -0.06 -11.94
CA ASP A 90 4.82 -0.94 -10.81
C ASP A 90 3.40 -0.73 -10.29
N PHE A 91 2.49 -1.62 -10.68
CA PHE A 91 1.16 -1.72 -10.08
C PHE A 91 1.30 -2.53 -8.78
N ASP A 92 1.38 -1.83 -7.66
CA ASP A 92 1.18 -2.43 -6.34
C ASP A 92 -0.28 -2.89 -6.25
N VAL A 93 -0.54 -4.20 -6.29
CA VAL A 93 -1.92 -4.72 -6.27
C VAL A 93 -2.24 -5.30 -4.90
N ASP A 94 -3.23 -4.71 -4.24
CA ASP A 94 -3.76 -5.21 -2.97
C ASP A 94 -4.79 -6.32 -3.24
N PHE A 95 -4.58 -7.48 -2.63
CA PHE A 95 -5.56 -8.57 -2.54
C PHE A 95 -5.98 -8.77 -1.10
N CYS A 96 -7.15 -9.38 -0.88
CA CYS A 96 -7.45 -9.87 0.46
C CYS A 96 -6.40 -10.90 0.90
N GLN A 97 -6.06 -10.87 2.20
CA GLN A 97 -5.01 -11.73 2.76
C GLN A 97 -5.26 -13.22 2.47
N ASP A 98 -6.52 -13.64 2.47
CA ASP A 98 -6.97 -15.01 2.30
C ASP A 98 -7.00 -15.49 0.84
N GLY A 99 -7.07 -14.57 -0.11
CA GLY A 99 -7.23 -14.84 -1.53
C GLY A 99 -5.93 -14.68 -2.33
N ARG A 100 -4.95 -13.97 -1.76
CA ARG A 100 -3.65 -13.70 -2.40
C ARG A 100 -2.97 -14.96 -2.94
N GLU A 101 -2.86 -16.02 -2.14
CA GLU A 101 -2.19 -17.27 -2.54
C GLU A 101 -2.85 -17.91 -3.78
N ARG A 102 -4.18 -17.76 -3.90
CA ARG A 102 -4.91 -18.28 -5.06
C ARG A 102 -4.56 -17.54 -6.34
N VAL A 103 -4.33 -16.23 -6.24
CA VAL A 103 -3.89 -15.41 -7.38
C VAL A 103 -2.48 -15.81 -7.80
N ILE A 104 -1.59 -16.05 -6.83
CA ILE A 104 -0.23 -16.57 -7.11
C ILE A 104 -0.33 -17.91 -7.85
N GLU A 105 -1.14 -18.84 -7.37
CA GLU A 105 -1.28 -20.14 -8.02
C GLU A 105 -1.94 -20.04 -9.41
N TYR A 106 -2.91 -19.14 -9.59
CA TYR A 106 -3.47 -18.85 -10.91
C TYR A 106 -2.38 -18.39 -11.88
N VAL A 107 -1.58 -17.40 -11.49
CA VAL A 107 -0.48 -16.87 -12.29
C VAL A 107 0.53 -17.98 -12.60
N ARG A 108 0.86 -18.81 -11.61
CA ARG A 108 1.76 -19.95 -11.77
C ARG A 108 1.24 -20.99 -12.77
N HIS A 109 -0.06 -21.30 -12.75
CA HIS A 109 -0.68 -22.18 -13.74
C HIS A 109 -0.80 -21.53 -15.13
N ARG A 110 -1.13 -20.25 -15.18
CA ARG A 110 -1.40 -19.50 -16.42
C ARG A 110 -0.15 -19.25 -17.24
N TYR A 111 0.94 -18.84 -16.59
CA TYR A 111 2.21 -18.48 -17.23
C TYR A 111 3.26 -19.60 -17.16
N GLY A 112 3.00 -20.64 -16.38
CA GLY A 112 3.87 -21.81 -16.24
C GLY A 112 4.66 -21.81 -14.94
N ALA A 113 4.64 -22.96 -14.25
CA ALA A 113 5.26 -23.12 -12.94
C ALA A 113 6.77 -22.88 -12.90
N HIS A 114 7.45 -23.03 -14.04
CA HIS A 114 8.89 -22.77 -14.17
C HIS A 114 9.22 -21.32 -14.53
N CYS A 115 8.21 -20.52 -14.86
CA CYS A 115 8.35 -19.12 -15.27
C CYS A 115 8.01 -18.14 -14.13
N VAL A 116 7.35 -18.64 -13.07
CA VAL A 116 6.82 -17.83 -11.97
C VAL A 116 7.39 -18.30 -10.64
N SER A 117 7.89 -17.37 -9.84
CA SER A 117 8.44 -17.63 -8.50
C SER A 117 8.26 -16.41 -7.61
N GLN A 118 8.40 -16.61 -6.30
CA GLN A 118 8.43 -15.49 -5.35
C GLN A 118 9.86 -14.96 -5.22
N ILE A 119 10.00 -13.71 -4.78
CA ILE A 119 11.30 -13.05 -4.62
C ILE A 119 11.87 -13.37 -3.24
N ALA A 120 13.17 -13.66 -3.11
CA ALA A 120 13.78 -13.84 -1.79
C ALA A 120 13.84 -12.51 -1.02
N THR A 121 13.83 -12.62 0.29
CA THR A 121 14.24 -11.53 1.18
C THR A 121 15.43 -11.98 2.01
N PHE A 122 16.31 -11.04 2.32
CA PHE A 122 17.47 -11.31 3.16
C PHE A 122 17.27 -10.64 4.51
N GLY A 123 17.12 -11.45 5.56
CA GLY A 123 17.09 -10.94 6.93
C GLY A 123 18.49 -10.54 7.35
N THR A 124 18.70 -9.27 7.68
CA THR A 124 19.97 -8.75 8.19
C THR A 124 19.98 -8.70 9.72
N MET A 125 21.18 -8.69 10.31
CA MET A 125 21.36 -8.44 11.74
C MET A 125 21.25 -6.96 12.05
N ALA A 126 20.01 -6.47 12.13
CA ALA A 126 19.72 -5.10 12.55
C ALA A 126 20.30 -4.82 13.95
N SER A 127 20.63 -3.56 14.23
CA SER A 127 21.32 -3.10 15.46
C SER A 127 20.70 -3.62 16.77
N LYS A 128 19.37 -3.68 16.86
CA LYS A 128 18.67 -4.23 18.04
C LYS A 128 18.76 -5.75 18.15
N ALA A 129 18.84 -6.46 17.02
CA ALA A 129 18.97 -7.91 16.98
C ALA A 129 20.42 -8.34 17.23
N VAL A 130 21.40 -7.63 16.65
CA VAL A 130 22.81 -7.97 16.80
C VAL A 130 23.28 -7.86 18.25
N ILE A 131 22.81 -6.86 19.02
CA ILE A 131 23.08 -6.75 20.47
C ILE A 131 22.62 -8.02 21.21
N ARG A 132 21.42 -8.53 20.90
CA ARG A 132 20.87 -9.71 21.57
C ARG A 132 21.59 -10.99 21.14
N ASP A 133 21.93 -11.10 19.85
CA ASP A 133 22.58 -12.28 19.30
C ASP A 133 24.02 -12.40 19.82
N VAL A 134 24.81 -11.32 19.80
CA VAL A 134 26.18 -11.29 20.36
C VAL A 134 26.14 -11.46 21.87
N GLY A 135 25.25 -10.75 22.56
CA GLY A 135 25.11 -10.87 24.02
C GLY A 135 24.79 -12.29 24.47
N ARG A 136 23.95 -13.02 23.72
CA ARG A 136 23.68 -14.43 23.99
C ARG A 136 24.91 -15.33 23.82
N VAL A 137 25.77 -15.06 22.82
CA VAL A 137 26.98 -15.85 22.57
C VAL A 137 28.06 -15.60 23.62
N LEU A 138 28.13 -14.37 24.15
CA LEU A 138 29.04 -13.98 25.23
C LEU A 138 28.46 -14.26 26.63
N ASP A 139 27.35 -15.00 26.73
CA ASP A 139 26.66 -15.36 27.98
C ASP A 139 26.22 -14.15 28.86
N PHE A 140 25.94 -13.00 28.25
CA PHE A 140 25.33 -11.87 28.97
C PHE A 140 23.87 -12.14 29.36
N PRO A 141 23.41 -11.59 30.49
CA PRO A 141 22.00 -11.67 30.87
C PRO A 141 21.07 -11.07 29.81
N TYR A 142 19.99 -11.79 29.48
CA TYR A 142 18.99 -11.32 28.49
C TYR A 142 18.44 -9.93 28.82
N MET A 143 18.20 -9.64 30.11
CA MET A 143 17.66 -8.35 30.56
C MET A 143 18.60 -7.18 30.26
N LEU A 144 19.92 -7.40 30.34
CA LEU A 144 20.92 -6.39 30.00
C LEU A 144 20.90 -6.11 28.49
N CYS A 145 20.90 -7.17 27.68
CA CYS A 145 20.87 -7.07 26.22
C CYS A 145 19.56 -6.43 25.72
N ASP A 146 18.42 -6.79 26.32
CA ASP A 146 17.13 -6.21 25.97
C ASP A 146 17.06 -4.72 26.33
N ARG A 147 17.60 -4.32 27.50
CA ARG A 147 17.73 -2.91 27.91
C ARG A 147 18.56 -2.12 26.90
N LEU A 148 19.76 -2.60 26.55
CA LEU A 148 20.62 -1.97 25.54
C LEU A 148 19.92 -1.87 24.18
N SER A 149 19.26 -2.95 23.73
CA SER A 149 18.56 -2.95 22.44
C SER A 149 17.39 -1.95 22.38
N LYS A 150 16.74 -1.65 23.50
CA LYS A 150 15.63 -0.70 23.55
C LYS A 150 16.10 0.75 23.47
N LEU A 151 17.31 1.03 23.97
CA LEU A 151 17.93 2.35 23.93
C LEU A 151 18.41 2.75 22.53
N VAL A 152 18.59 1.80 21.61
CA VAL A 152 18.91 2.11 20.20
C VAL A 152 17.75 2.92 19.58
N PRO A 153 18.00 4.18 19.17
CA PRO A 153 16.97 5.04 18.58
C PRO A 153 16.40 4.47 17.28
N LEU A 154 15.21 4.94 16.91
CA LEU A 154 14.59 4.65 15.62
C LEU A 154 14.60 5.90 14.75
N GLU A 155 15.00 5.74 13.49
CA GLU A 155 14.85 6.75 12.44
C GLU A 155 13.69 6.30 11.54
N GLY A 156 12.52 6.91 11.75
CA GLY A 156 11.26 6.41 11.21
C GLY A 156 10.87 5.05 11.83
N VAL A 157 10.98 3.98 11.05
CA VAL A 157 10.68 2.59 11.49
C VAL A 157 11.92 1.71 11.61
N LYS A 158 13.10 2.19 11.18
CA LYS A 158 14.34 1.42 11.22
C LYS A 158 15.19 1.84 12.43
N PRO A 159 15.83 0.89 13.15
CA PRO A 159 16.83 1.26 14.14
C PRO A 159 18.01 1.94 13.46
N VAL A 160 18.59 2.94 14.13
CA VAL A 160 19.86 3.54 13.71
C VAL A 160 21.00 2.56 13.97
N SER A 161 22.12 2.72 13.26
CA SER A 161 23.32 1.91 13.47
C SER A 161 23.83 2.02 14.91
N LEU A 162 24.56 1.01 15.38
CA LEU A 162 25.16 1.02 16.71
C LEU A 162 26.06 2.24 16.92
N HIS A 163 26.85 2.61 15.92
CA HIS A 163 27.68 3.82 15.95
C HIS A 163 26.84 5.09 16.19
N LYS A 164 25.75 5.27 15.43
CA LYS A 164 24.86 6.43 15.56
C LYS A 164 24.09 6.39 16.88
N ALA A 165 23.76 5.21 17.40
CA ALA A 165 23.15 5.05 18.72
C ALA A 165 24.07 5.58 19.84
N ARG A 166 25.38 5.32 19.76
CA ARG A 166 26.38 5.88 20.70
C ARG A 166 26.41 7.40 20.65
N GLU A 167 26.25 8.01 19.48
CA GLU A 167 26.24 9.48 19.35
C GLU A 167 24.95 10.12 19.89
N MET A 168 23.82 9.44 19.70
CA MET A 168 22.49 10.00 19.97
C MET A 168 21.99 9.77 21.39
N GLU A 169 22.36 8.67 22.04
CA GLU A 169 21.79 8.27 23.33
C GLU A 169 22.86 8.18 24.44
N PRO A 170 23.00 9.20 25.30
CA PRO A 170 23.97 9.20 26.39
C PRO A 170 23.78 8.05 27.38
N GLU A 171 22.55 7.59 27.62
CA GLU A 171 22.28 6.46 28.52
C GLU A 171 22.85 5.16 27.97
N PHE A 172 22.92 5.01 26.64
CA PHE A 172 23.55 3.88 25.97
C PHE A 172 25.03 3.79 26.36
N ASN A 173 25.76 4.91 26.30
CA ASN A 173 27.17 4.98 26.71
C ASN A 173 27.38 4.80 28.21
N ALA A 174 26.44 5.26 29.04
CA ALA A 174 26.52 5.07 30.49
C ALA A 174 26.52 3.59 30.87
N ILE A 175 25.66 2.79 30.23
CA ILE A 175 25.60 1.34 30.47
C ILE A 175 26.90 0.67 30.02
N ILE A 176 27.42 1.02 28.84
CA ILE A 176 28.67 0.48 28.30
C ILE A 176 29.84 0.72 29.26
N ALA A 177 29.94 1.93 29.82
CA ALA A 177 31.00 2.27 30.76
C ALA A 177 30.85 1.61 32.14
N SER A 178 29.62 1.26 32.53
CA SER A 178 29.31 0.71 33.86
C SER A 178 29.41 -0.81 33.96
N GLU A 179 29.17 -1.53 32.86
CA GLU A 179 29.07 -2.98 32.82
C GLU A 179 30.30 -3.57 32.12
N GLU A 180 31.02 -4.46 32.81
CA GLU A 180 32.24 -5.09 32.27
C GLU A 180 31.92 -5.95 31.04
N GLY A 181 32.75 -5.84 29.99
CA GLY A 181 32.61 -6.61 28.75
C GLY A 181 31.55 -6.10 27.76
N VAL A 182 30.75 -5.09 28.11
CA VAL A 182 29.75 -4.53 27.18
C VAL A 182 30.39 -3.76 26.02
N GLU A 183 31.57 -3.16 26.22
CA GLU A 183 32.33 -2.54 25.12
C GLU A 183 32.71 -3.61 24.07
N GLU A 184 33.21 -4.78 24.49
CA GLU A 184 33.55 -5.89 23.60
C GLU A 184 32.31 -6.42 22.84
N LEU A 185 31.17 -6.52 23.52
CA LEU A 185 29.89 -6.89 22.89
C LEU A 185 29.57 -5.94 21.73
N LEU A 186 29.76 -4.64 21.90
CA LEU A 186 29.46 -3.66 20.86
C LEU A 186 30.50 -3.61 19.77
N GLU A 187 31.79 -3.74 20.07
CA GLU A 187 32.82 -3.84 19.05
C GLU A 187 32.58 -5.04 18.11
N LEU A 188 32.17 -6.17 18.67
CA LEU A 188 31.75 -7.34 17.89
C LEU A 188 30.41 -7.11 17.17
N GLY A 189 29.46 -6.46 17.86
CA GLY A 189 28.16 -6.09 17.31
C GLY A 189 28.27 -5.19 16.08
N GLU A 190 29.12 -4.17 16.10
CA GLU A 190 29.38 -3.24 14.99
C GLU A 190 29.99 -3.95 13.78
N ARG A 191 30.80 -5.00 14.00
CA ARG A 191 31.36 -5.81 12.90
C ARG A 191 30.35 -6.77 12.28
N LEU A 192 29.32 -7.15 13.04
CA LEU A 192 28.28 -8.08 12.61
C LEU A 192 27.01 -7.35 12.14
N GLU A 193 26.89 -6.05 12.43
CA GLU A 193 25.77 -5.22 12.03
C GLU A 193 25.55 -5.30 10.51
N ASP A 194 24.28 -5.38 10.13
CA ASP A 194 23.80 -5.46 8.75
C ASP A 194 24.26 -6.67 7.91
N LEU A 195 25.03 -7.60 8.48
CA LEU A 195 25.34 -8.86 7.80
C LEU A 195 24.07 -9.69 7.60
N THR A 196 23.97 -10.34 6.44
CA THR A 196 22.88 -11.24 6.10
C THR A 196 22.90 -12.49 6.97
N ARG A 197 21.76 -12.82 7.58
CA ARG A 197 21.61 -13.95 8.52
C ARG A 197 20.81 -15.10 7.95
N ASN A 198 19.72 -14.80 7.23
CA ASN A 198 18.80 -15.83 6.76
C ASN A 198 18.10 -15.42 5.47
N VAL A 199 17.70 -16.43 4.70
CA VAL A 199 16.86 -16.28 3.51
C VAL A 199 15.40 -16.41 3.96
N GLY A 200 14.61 -15.40 3.63
CA GLY A 200 13.16 -15.37 3.75
C GLY A 200 12.50 -15.29 2.37
N MET A 201 11.19 -15.20 2.38
CA MET A 201 10.36 -15.06 1.17
C MET A 201 9.66 -13.70 1.21
N HIS A 202 9.70 -12.94 0.12
CA HIS A 202 9.01 -11.66 0.05
C HIS A 202 7.51 -11.90 0.14
N ALA A 203 6.87 -11.29 1.14
CA ALA A 203 5.48 -11.59 1.43
C ALA A 203 4.54 -11.32 0.24
N GLY A 204 4.88 -10.41 -0.66
CA GLY A 204 4.06 -10.11 -1.85
C GLY A 204 4.79 -10.20 -3.19
N GLY A 205 6.08 -10.49 -3.21
CA GLY A 205 6.91 -10.23 -4.39
C GLY A 205 6.86 -11.44 -5.30
N VAL A 206 6.25 -11.29 -6.48
CA VAL A 206 6.16 -12.34 -7.50
C VAL A 206 6.92 -11.87 -8.73
N VAL A 207 7.76 -12.75 -9.29
CA VAL A 207 8.45 -12.51 -10.55
C VAL A 207 7.88 -13.40 -11.64
N ILE A 208 7.69 -12.85 -12.83
CA ILE A 208 7.23 -13.58 -14.02
C ILE A 208 8.27 -13.40 -15.14
N ALA A 209 8.90 -14.49 -15.54
CA ALA A 209 9.84 -14.53 -16.65
C ALA A 209 9.14 -14.94 -17.96
N PRO A 210 9.67 -14.52 -19.13
CA PRO A 210 9.14 -14.95 -20.43
C PRO A 210 9.49 -16.42 -20.77
N GLY A 211 10.37 -17.04 -19.99
CA GLY A 211 10.82 -18.43 -20.13
C GLY A 211 11.12 -19.04 -18.77
N LYS A 212 12.02 -20.02 -18.71
CA LYS A 212 12.40 -20.63 -17.42
C LYS A 212 13.12 -19.60 -16.57
N LEU A 213 12.74 -19.49 -15.30
CA LEU A 213 13.40 -18.57 -14.36
C LEU A 213 14.90 -18.83 -14.23
N THR A 214 15.31 -20.09 -14.30
CA THR A 214 16.73 -20.50 -14.25
C THR A 214 17.59 -19.94 -15.39
N ASP A 215 16.96 -19.44 -16.46
CA ASP A 215 17.67 -18.78 -17.57
C ASP A 215 18.03 -17.32 -17.20
N PHE A 216 17.41 -16.76 -16.16
CA PHE A 216 17.56 -15.37 -15.72
C PHE A 216 18.14 -15.25 -14.30
N CYS A 217 17.71 -16.09 -13.36
CA CYS A 217 18.19 -16.09 -11.98
C CYS A 217 18.24 -17.50 -11.37
N PRO A 218 19.19 -17.76 -10.45
CA PRO A 218 19.19 -19.01 -9.69
C PRO A 218 18.02 -19.05 -8.70
N LEU A 219 17.54 -20.26 -8.39
CA LEU A 219 16.45 -20.48 -7.44
C LEU A 219 16.98 -21.02 -6.11
N TYR A 220 16.36 -20.62 -5.01
CA TYR A 220 16.53 -21.16 -3.67
C TYR A 220 15.30 -21.97 -3.28
N CYS A 221 15.54 -23.11 -2.63
CA CYS A 221 14.49 -23.95 -2.08
C CYS A 221 14.87 -24.23 -0.62
N ALA A 222 14.01 -23.81 0.31
CA ALA A 222 14.21 -24.14 1.71
C ALA A 222 14.08 -25.65 1.92
N GLU A 223 14.84 -26.21 2.85
CA GLU A 223 14.78 -27.63 3.18
C GLU A 223 13.37 -28.00 3.66
N GLY A 224 12.74 -28.99 3.01
CA GLY A 224 11.37 -29.40 3.29
C GLY A 224 10.26 -28.56 2.63
N SER A 225 10.61 -27.56 1.82
CA SER A 225 9.67 -26.79 0.99
C SER A 225 9.65 -27.30 -0.44
N GLU A 226 8.49 -27.30 -1.09
CA GLU A 226 8.36 -27.45 -2.56
C GLU A 226 8.33 -26.09 -3.28
N SER A 227 8.15 -25.00 -2.53
CA SER A 227 8.15 -23.64 -3.06
C SER A 227 9.59 -23.16 -3.29
N THR A 228 9.86 -22.73 -4.52
CA THR A 228 11.13 -22.13 -4.93
C THR A 228 11.00 -20.61 -4.98
N VAL A 229 12.02 -19.91 -4.49
CA VAL A 229 12.14 -18.44 -4.57
C VAL A 229 13.36 -18.06 -5.41
N SER A 230 13.34 -16.90 -6.05
CA SER A 230 14.52 -16.31 -6.67
C SER A 230 15.63 -16.11 -5.63
N GLN A 231 16.89 -16.43 -5.93
CA GLN A 231 18.02 -16.06 -5.07
C GLN A 231 18.36 -14.56 -5.13
N TYR A 232 17.88 -13.86 -6.14
CA TYR A 232 17.97 -12.40 -6.19
C TYR A 232 16.86 -11.78 -5.34
N ASP A 233 17.21 -10.70 -4.64
CA ASP A 233 16.24 -9.88 -3.93
C ASP A 233 15.48 -8.96 -4.90
N LYS A 234 14.66 -8.07 -4.34
CA LYS A 234 13.81 -7.17 -5.12
C LYS A 234 14.60 -6.31 -6.11
N ASP A 235 15.74 -5.77 -5.69
CA ASP A 235 16.51 -4.81 -6.48
C ASP A 235 17.32 -5.56 -7.55
N ASP A 236 17.88 -6.71 -7.20
CA ASP A 236 18.65 -7.55 -8.13
C ASP A 236 17.76 -8.17 -9.22
N VAL A 237 16.53 -8.59 -8.89
CA VAL A 237 15.55 -9.12 -9.88
C VAL A 237 15.19 -8.05 -10.92
N GLU A 238 14.98 -6.81 -10.47
CA GLU A 238 14.71 -5.67 -11.35
C GLU A 238 15.93 -5.31 -12.20
N ALA A 239 17.14 -5.36 -11.62
CA ALA A 239 18.39 -5.08 -12.33
C ALA A 239 18.69 -6.07 -13.46
N VAL A 240 18.28 -7.34 -13.33
CA VAL A 240 18.39 -8.34 -14.42
C VAL A 240 17.24 -8.25 -15.44
N GLY A 241 16.35 -7.27 -15.31
CA GLY A 241 15.30 -6.97 -16.27
C GLY A 241 14.06 -7.87 -16.14
N LEU A 242 13.91 -8.59 -15.03
CA LEU A 242 12.70 -9.33 -14.76
C LEU A 242 11.63 -8.41 -14.17
N VAL A 243 10.39 -8.62 -14.62
CA VAL A 243 9.26 -7.84 -14.15
C VAL A 243 8.76 -8.42 -12.83
N LYS A 244 8.73 -7.57 -11.81
CA LYS A 244 8.15 -7.89 -10.50
C LYS A 244 6.71 -7.43 -10.43
N PHE A 245 5.93 -8.13 -9.62
CA PHE A 245 4.58 -7.78 -9.24
C PHE A 245 4.45 -7.91 -7.73
N ASP A 246 4.02 -6.84 -7.07
CA ASP A 246 3.82 -6.83 -5.63
C ASP A 246 2.34 -7.14 -5.30
N PHE A 247 2.09 -8.36 -4.82
CA PHE A 247 0.80 -8.89 -4.38
C PHE A 247 0.66 -8.70 -2.87
N LEU A 248 0.07 -7.60 -2.45
CA LEU A 248 -0.03 -7.24 -1.05
C LEU A 248 -1.27 -7.87 -0.42
N GLY A 249 -1.12 -8.45 0.77
CA GLY A 249 -2.23 -9.04 1.51
C GLY A 249 -2.82 -8.02 2.48
N LEU A 250 -3.92 -7.37 2.11
CA LEU A 250 -4.56 -6.35 2.95
C LEU A 250 -5.72 -6.94 3.75
N ARG A 251 -5.58 -6.96 5.08
CA ARG A 251 -6.61 -7.46 6.00
C ARG A 251 -7.93 -6.70 5.88
N THR A 252 -7.88 -5.40 5.58
CA THR A 252 -9.06 -4.55 5.37
C THR A 252 -9.99 -5.12 4.29
N LEU A 253 -9.44 -5.60 3.17
CA LEU A 253 -10.23 -6.20 2.10
C LEU A 253 -10.93 -7.49 2.55
N THR A 254 -10.25 -8.31 3.37
CA THR A 254 -10.86 -9.50 3.97
C THR A 254 -12.04 -9.13 4.88
N ILE A 255 -11.87 -8.09 5.71
CA ILE A 255 -12.93 -7.63 6.62
C ILE A 255 -14.13 -7.10 5.84
N ILE A 256 -13.90 -6.28 4.81
CA ILE A 256 -14.97 -5.73 3.95
C ILE A 256 -15.74 -6.85 3.25
N ASP A 257 -15.05 -7.84 2.69
CA ASP A 257 -15.68 -8.97 2.01
C ASP A 257 -16.56 -9.79 2.95
N TRP A 258 -16.11 -10.08 4.17
CA TRP A 258 -16.95 -10.73 5.16
C TRP A 258 -18.18 -9.88 5.53
N ALA A 259 -18.00 -8.57 5.72
CA ALA A 259 -19.12 -7.66 6.01
C ALA A 259 -20.15 -7.66 4.88
N VAL A 260 -19.71 -7.56 3.62
CA VAL A 260 -20.58 -7.61 2.43
C VAL A 260 -21.36 -8.93 2.40
N ARG A 261 -20.70 -10.07 2.62
CA ARG A 261 -21.35 -11.39 2.64
C ARG A 261 -22.41 -11.47 3.73
N TYR A 262 -22.08 -11.07 4.95
CA TYR A 262 -23.05 -11.07 6.05
C TYR A 262 -24.26 -10.17 5.76
N ILE A 263 -24.05 -8.98 5.17
CA ILE A 263 -25.14 -8.09 4.77
C ILE A 263 -26.03 -8.74 3.70
N GLN A 264 -25.42 -9.41 2.72
CA GLN A 264 -26.14 -10.13 1.66
C GLN A 264 -26.93 -11.33 2.22
N ASP A 265 -26.35 -12.10 3.14
CA ASP A 265 -26.97 -13.27 3.78
C ASP A 265 -28.14 -12.89 4.70
N LEU A 266 -28.04 -11.74 5.38
CA LEU A 266 -29.14 -11.19 6.18
C LEU A 266 -30.33 -10.73 5.34
N GLY A 267 -30.20 -10.67 4.01
CA GLY A 267 -31.28 -10.25 3.10
C GLY A 267 -31.65 -8.77 3.22
N ILE A 268 -30.79 -7.95 3.84
CA ILE A 268 -31.00 -6.51 4.07
C ILE A 268 -30.79 -5.69 2.76
N GLY A 269 -30.47 -6.36 1.65
CA GLY A 269 -30.13 -5.76 0.34
C GLY A 269 -31.22 -4.95 -0.37
N ASN A 270 -32.46 -4.87 0.14
CA ASN A 270 -33.44 -3.89 -0.35
C ASN A 270 -33.13 -2.48 0.19
N TRP A 271 -31.88 -2.04 0.06
CA TRP A 271 -31.51 -0.65 0.25
C TRP A 271 -31.93 0.08 -1.04
N ASP A 272 -32.92 0.99 -0.93
CA ASP A 272 -33.21 1.99 -1.96
C ASP A 272 -31.94 2.85 -2.14
N LEU A 273 -31.01 2.41 -2.99
CA LEU A 273 -29.92 3.24 -3.51
C LEU A 273 -30.54 4.27 -4.44
N GLY A 274 -31.20 5.28 -3.87
CA GLY A 274 -31.21 6.66 -4.37
C GLY A 274 -31.57 6.96 -5.82
N GLU A 275 -32.06 6.04 -6.66
CA GLU A 275 -32.71 6.43 -7.92
C GLU A 275 -34.11 6.95 -7.60
N ALA A 276 -34.18 8.25 -7.32
CA ALA A 276 -35.44 8.99 -7.30
C ALA A 276 -36.11 8.89 -8.68
N GLY A 277 -36.86 7.81 -8.93
CA GLY A 277 -37.66 7.63 -10.14
C GLY A 277 -37.76 6.21 -10.70
N ALA A 278 -37.04 5.22 -10.18
CA ALA A 278 -37.14 3.86 -10.71
C ALA A 278 -38.46 3.18 -10.27
N ASP A 279 -39.27 2.78 -11.26
CA ASP A 279 -40.56 2.12 -11.09
C ASP A 279 -40.39 0.77 -10.37
N LYS A 280 -40.90 0.71 -9.13
CA LYS A 280 -40.85 -0.45 -8.23
C LYS A 280 -41.60 -1.67 -8.77
N SER A 281 -42.34 -1.54 -9.88
CA SER A 281 -43.08 -2.65 -10.53
C SER A 281 -42.21 -3.55 -11.43
N GLN A 282 -40.94 -3.20 -11.72
CA GLN A 282 -40.06 -3.99 -12.60
C GLN A 282 -39.02 -4.87 -11.89
N ILE A 283 -38.97 -4.91 -10.55
CA ILE A 283 -38.03 -5.78 -9.83
C ILE A 283 -38.59 -7.21 -9.79
N GLN A 284 -38.51 -7.92 -10.92
CA GLN A 284 -38.98 -9.30 -11.08
C GLN A 284 -38.04 -10.36 -10.48
N ASN A 285 -36.91 -9.96 -9.86
CA ASN A 285 -35.95 -10.92 -9.30
C ASN A 285 -35.33 -10.40 -7.98
N PRO A 286 -35.61 -11.02 -6.81
CA PRO A 286 -35.05 -10.62 -5.51
C PRO A 286 -33.53 -10.88 -5.37
N LYS A 287 -32.87 -11.40 -6.41
CA LYS A 287 -31.41 -11.54 -6.50
C LYS A 287 -30.70 -10.29 -7.06
N SER A 288 -31.43 -9.31 -7.59
CA SER A 288 -30.88 -8.16 -8.31
C SER A 288 -30.49 -6.98 -7.40
N SER A 289 -30.95 -6.95 -6.16
CA SER A 289 -30.68 -5.90 -5.16
C SER A 289 -29.72 -6.40 -4.08
N ARG A 290 -28.56 -6.96 -4.46
CA ARG A 290 -27.53 -7.31 -3.47
C ARG A 290 -26.64 -6.10 -3.22
N PHE A 291 -26.36 -5.81 -1.96
CA PHE A 291 -25.41 -4.77 -1.57
C PHE A 291 -24.08 -4.99 -2.31
N ASN A 292 -23.61 -3.95 -2.99
CA ASN A 292 -22.35 -3.93 -3.71
C ASN A 292 -21.51 -2.75 -3.21
N ILE A 293 -20.30 -3.04 -2.73
CA ILE A 293 -19.38 -2.05 -2.20
C ILE A 293 -18.86 -1.11 -3.29
N ASP A 294 -18.74 -1.59 -4.53
CA ASP A 294 -18.17 -0.84 -5.65
C ASP A 294 -19.11 0.28 -6.15
N THR A 295 -20.39 0.24 -5.75
CA THR A 295 -21.43 1.16 -6.23
C THR A 295 -21.99 2.07 -5.13
N ILE A 296 -21.33 2.15 -3.98
CA ILE A 296 -21.80 3.00 -2.88
C ILE A 296 -21.65 4.50 -3.23
N PRO A 297 -22.57 5.36 -2.78
CA PRO A 297 -22.41 6.81 -2.92
C PRO A 297 -21.24 7.30 -2.05
N LEU A 298 -20.45 8.23 -2.59
CA LEU A 298 -19.30 8.82 -1.90
C LEU A 298 -19.66 10.09 -1.10
N ASP A 299 -20.89 10.56 -1.21
CA ASP A 299 -21.45 11.76 -0.56
C ASP A 299 -22.46 11.42 0.56
N ASP A 300 -22.39 10.21 1.11
CA ASP A 300 -23.28 9.78 2.19
C ASP A 300 -23.07 10.61 3.48
N LYS A 301 -24.03 11.48 3.77
CA LYS A 301 -23.97 12.41 4.91
C LYS A 301 -23.82 11.71 6.24
N GLU A 302 -24.48 10.57 6.44
CA GLU A 302 -24.44 9.86 7.71
C GLU A 302 -23.04 9.28 8.00
N THR A 303 -22.35 8.80 6.97
CA THR A 303 -20.93 8.40 7.06
C THR A 303 -20.07 9.56 7.54
N TYR A 304 -20.18 10.74 6.93
CA TYR A 304 -19.40 11.90 7.38
C TYR A 304 -19.80 12.38 8.77
N ASP A 305 -21.09 12.55 9.03
CA ASP A 305 -21.61 13.14 10.27
C ASP A 305 -21.43 12.23 11.49
N ARG A 306 -21.70 10.93 11.37
CA ARG A 306 -21.67 9.99 12.51
C ARG A 306 -20.34 9.27 12.70
N ILE A 307 -19.52 9.14 11.66
CA ILE A 307 -18.26 8.39 11.73
C ILE A 307 -17.09 9.36 11.76
N PHE A 308 -16.94 10.21 10.75
CA PHE A 308 -15.75 11.03 10.63
C PHE A 308 -15.79 12.31 11.48
N LYS A 309 -16.87 13.09 11.47
CA LYS A 309 -16.98 14.35 12.24
C LYS A 309 -16.99 14.12 13.76
N THR A 310 -17.44 12.96 14.22
CA THR A 310 -17.42 12.54 15.63
C THR A 310 -16.16 11.75 16.01
N ALA A 311 -15.28 11.47 15.05
CA ALA A 311 -14.11 10.60 15.18
C ALA A 311 -14.42 9.20 15.75
N ASN A 312 -15.58 8.65 15.40
CA ASN A 312 -15.94 7.25 15.67
C ASN A 312 -15.25 6.31 14.67
N THR A 313 -13.93 6.42 14.54
CA THR A 313 -13.13 5.75 13.51
C THR A 313 -12.35 4.54 14.03
N THR A 314 -12.79 3.92 15.13
CA THR A 314 -12.24 2.62 15.55
C THR A 314 -12.60 1.57 14.51
N ALA A 315 -11.62 0.79 14.03
CA ALA A 315 -11.77 -0.15 12.90
C ALA A 315 -12.06 0.51 11.54
N VAL A 316 -11.84 1.82 11.39
CA VAL A 316 -11.91 2.52 10.10
C VAL A 316 -10.50 2.66 9.54
N PHE A 317 -10.23 1.95 8.45
CA PHE A 317 -8.91 1.87 7.81
C PHE A 317 -8.27 3.25 7.64
N GLN A 318 -6.98 3.36 8.02
CA GLN A 318 -6.16 4.59 8.01
C GLN A 318 -6.53 5.70 9.01
N PHE A 319 -7.73 5.68 9.61
CA PHE A 319 -8.22 6.78 10.46
C PHE A 319 -8.32 6.44 11.96
N GLU A 320 -7.67 5.37 12.42
CA GLU A 320 -7.86 4.85 13.79
C GLU A 320 -6.98 5.53 14.86
N SER A 321 -5.87 6.16 14.46
CA SER A 321 -4.89 6.68 15.41
C SER A 321 -5.46 7.81 16.27
N ARG A 322 -5.01 7.92 17.52
CA ARG A 322 -5.53 8.93 18.45
C ARG A 322 -5.39 10.35 17.90
N GLY A 323 -4.22 10.70 17.37
CA GLY A 323 -4.03 12.05 16.84
C GLY A 323 -4.76 12.28 15.52
N MET A 324 -4.99 11.25 14.69
CA MET A 324 -5.88 11.39 13.52
C MET A 324 -7.33 11.64 13.97
N LYS A 325 -7.82 10.95 15.00
CA LYS A 325 -9.13 11.21 15.61
C LYS A 325 -9.27 12.66 16.08
N ASP A 326 -8.26 13.18 16.77
CA ASP A 326 -8.24 14.59 17.21
C ASP A 326 -8.28 15.57 16.03
N THR A 327 -7.61 15.24 14.93
CA THR A 327 -7.64 16.03 13.68
C THR A 327 -9.04 16.00 13.05
N LEU A 328 -9.68 14.83 12.97
CA LEU A 328 -11.02 14.68 12.36
C LEU A 328 -12.10 15.52 13.06
N VAL A 329 -12.10 15.53 14.40
CA VAL A 329 -13.06 16.35 15.20
C VAL A 329 -12.93 17.84 14.89
N LYS A 330 -11.70 18.32 14.65
CA LYS A 330 -11.42 19.72 14.33
C LYS A 330 -11.72 20.03 12.87
N ALA A 331 -11.30 19.16 11.95
CA ALA A 331 -11.45 19.35 10.51
C ALA A 331 -12.90 19.22 10.04
N LYS A 332 -13.67 18.33 10.67
CA LYS A 332 -15.07 18.02 10.31
C LYS A 332 -15.21 17.75 8.81
N PRO A 333 -14.58 16.68 8.27
CA PRO A 333 -14.65 16.36 6.85
C PRO A 333 -16.10 16.12 6.40
N ASP A 334 -16.45 16.61 5.22
CA ASP A 334 -17.81 16.52 4.65
C ASP A 334 -17.82 16.07 3.17
N CYS A 335 -16.66 15.79 2.61
CA CYS A 335 -16.48 15.12 1.33
C CYS A 335 -15.28 14.16 1.37
N LEU A 336 -15.11 13.36 0.31
CA LEU A 336 -14.03 12.38 0.22
C LEU A 336 -12.66 13.07 0.07
N GLU A 337 -12.61 14.19 -0.64
CA GLU A 337 -11.42 14.99 -0.87
C GLU A 337 -10.80 15.47 0.44
N ASP A 338 -11.62 15.80 1.45
CA ASP A 338 -11.11 16.10 2.78
C ASP A 338 -10.41 14.89 3.42
N LEU A 339 -10.96 13.70 3.30
CA LEU A 339 -10.35 12.49 3.86
C LEU A 339 -9.01 12.20 3.16
N ILE A 340 -8.95 12.38 1.83
CA ILE A 340 -7.72 12.27 1.05
C ILE A 340 -6.68 13.29 1.54
N ALA A 341 -7.06 14.56 1.68
CA ALA A 341 -6.18 15.63 2.15
C ALA A 341 -5.69 15.40 3.59
N LEU A 342 -6.57 15.05 4.53
CA LEU A 342 -6.21 14.80 5.92
C LEU A 342 -5.26 13.62 6.06
N ASN A 343 -5.46 12.55 5.29
CA ASN A 343 -4.55 11.40 5.28
C ASN A 343 -3.16 11.75 4.70
N ALA A 344 -3.11 12.62 3.67
CA ALA A 344 -1.85 13.12 3.11
C ALA A 344 -1.11 14.05 4.08
N LEU A 345 -1.84 14.97 4.73
CA LEU A 345 -1.29 15.94 5.69
C LEU A 345 -0.81 15.29 6.99
N TYR A 346 -1.42 14.17 7.42
CA TYR A 346 -1.08 13.51 8.68
C TYR A 346 0.20 12.67 8.59
N ARG A 347 1.29 13.29 8.12
CA ARG A 347 2.64 12.72 7.99
C ARG A 347 3.70 13.70 8.53
N PRO A 348 4.85 13.21 9.02
CA PRO A 348 5.93 14.10 9.48
C PRO A 348 6.35 15.09 8.37
N GLY A 349 6.41 16.38 8.70
CA GLY A 349 6.58 17.47 7.75
C GLY A 349 5.24 18.15 7.41
N PRO A 350 4.37 17.56 6.57
CA PRO A 350 3.09 18.16 6.21
C PRO A 350 2.11 18.38 7.37
N MET A 351 2.28 17.69 8.50
CA MET A 351 1.42 17.86 9.69
C MET A 351 1.33 19.30 10.18
N ASP A 352 2.38 20.09 9.96
CA ASP A 352 2.43 21.49 10.39
C ASP A 352 1.40 22.36 9.65
N PHE A 353 0.93 21.94 8.47
CA PHE A 353 -0.09 22.63 7.68
C PHE A 353 -1.53 22.24 8.03
N ILE A 354 -1.75 21.25 8.90
CA ILE A 354 -3.10 20.83 9.32
C ILE A 354 -3.90 22.00 9.94
N PRO A 355 -3.33 22.83 10.84
CA PRO A 355 -4.05 23.98 11.39
C PRO A 355 -4.53 24.96 10.32
N ASP A 356 -3.68 25.28 9.35
CA ASP A 356 -3.98 26.20 8.25
C ASP A 356 -5.08 25.62 7.33
N TYR A 357 -4.97 24.32 6.99
CA TYR A 357 -6.00 23.62 6.22
C TYR A 357 -7.37 23.73 6.90
N ILE A 358 -7.43 23.45 8.20
CA ILE A 358 -8.66 23.51 8.99
C ILE A 358 -9.19 24.95 9.07
N ASN A 359 -8.32 25.93 9.30
CA ASN A 359 -8.75 27.33 9.41
C ASN A 359 -9.31 27.85 8.09
N ARG A 360 -8.64 27.56 6.97
CA ARG A 360 -9.10 27.96 5.63
C ARG A 360 -10.39 27.27 5.24
N LYS A 361 -10.50 25.96 5.50
CA LYS A 361 -11.74 25.21 5.30
C LYS A 361 -12.93 25.85 6.02
N HIS A 362 -12.74 26.23 7.29
CA HIS A 362 -13.80 26.84 8.10
C HIS A 362 -13.93 28.36 7.90
N GLY A 363 -13.26 28.95 6.91
CA GLY A 363 -13.30 30.39 6.62
C GLY A 363 -12.74 31.29 7.73
N LYS A 364 -11.93 30.74 8.64
CA LYS A 364 -11.24 31.47 9.72
C LYS A 364 -9.97 32.15 9.24
N GLU A 365 -9.43 31.67 8.12
CA GLU A 365 -8.28 32.22 7.42
C GLU A 365 -8.63 32.36 5.93
N GLN A 366 -8.11 33.39 5.28
CA GLN A 366 -8.31 33.59 3.86
C GLN A 366 -7.52 32.54 3.06
N VAL A 367 -8.17 31.91 2.07
CA VAL A 367 -7.49 31.08 1.08
C VAL A 367 -6.62 31.96 0.20
N ILE A 368 -5.30 31.76 0.26
CA ILE A 368 -4.32 32.48 -0.55
C ILE A 368 -3.96 31.60 -1.75
N ILE A 369 -4.31 32.06 -2.95
CA ILE A 369 -3.89 31.43 -4.22
C ILE A 369 -2.91 32.40 -4.89
N PRO A 370 -1.61 32.06 -4.98
CA PRO A 370 -0.59 32.99 -5.48
C PRO A 370 -0.80 33.48 -6.92
N HIS A 371 -1.49 32.68 -7.75
CA HIS A 371 -1.74 33.00 -9.15
C HIS A 371 -3.02 32.31 -9.65
N PRO A 372 -3.87 32.96 -10.49
CA PRO A 372 -5.12 32.37 -10.99
C PRO A 372 -4.97 31.00 -11.67
N CYS A 373 -3.84 30.74 -12.35
CA CYS A 373 -3.57 29.42 -12.94
C CYS A 373 -3.49 28.27 -11.92
N LEU A 374 -3.21 28.57 -10.64
CA LEU A 374 -3.13 27.57 -9.58
C LEU A 374 -4.49 27.25 -8.97
N GLU A 375 -5.54 28.02 -9.26
CA GLU A 375 -6.86 27.85 -8.66
C GLU A 375 -7.42 26.43 -8.88
N LYS A 376 -7.23 25.87 -10.08
CA LYS A 376 -7.64 24.49 -10.38
C LYS A 376 -6.79 23.44 -9.67
N VAL A 377 -5.52 23.73 -9.38
CA VAL A 377 -4.56 22.78 -8.82
C VAL A 377 -4.71 22.68 -7.30
N VAL A 378 -4.81 23.81 -6.61
CA VAL A 378 -4.85 23.88 -5.13
C VAL A 378 -6.23 24.24 -4.59
N GLY A 379 -7.25 24.34 -5.44
CA GLY A 379 -8.61 24.69 -5.04
C GLY A 379 -9.23 23.67 -4.08
N SER A 380 -9.06 22.38 -4.39
CA SER A 380 -9.53 21.26 -3.56
C SER A 380 -8.81 21.15 -2.21
N THR A 381 -7.66 21.81 -2.05
CA THR A 381 -6.83 21.78 -0.84
C THR A 381 -6.70 23.16 -0.18
N TYR A 382 -7.65 24.07 -0.45
CA TYR A 382 -7.72 25.41 0.17
C TYR A 382 -6.43 26.22 0.02
N GLY A 383 -5.79 26.15 -1.15
CA GLY A 383 -4.57 26.90 -1.46
C GLY A 383 -3.29 26.31 -0.86
N ILE A 384 -3.34 25.12 -0.27
CA ILE A 384 -2.18 24.43 0.30
C ILE A 384 -1.72 23.36 -0.69
N MET A 385 -0.42 23.31 -1.01
CA MET A 385 0.15 22.21 -1.80
C MET A 385 0.32 20.99 -0.89
N VAL A 386 -0.58 20.03 -1.03
CA VAL A 386 -0.65 18.81 -0.22
C VAL A 386 -0.15 17.60 -1.00
N TYR A 387 -0.48 17.52 -2.28
CA TYR A 387 -0.18 16.36 -3.13
C TYR A 387 1.09 16.57 -3.95
N GLN A 388 1.74 15.48 -4.33
CA GLN A 388 2.92 15.57 -5.20
C GLN A 388 2.54 16.04 -6.60
N GLU A 389 1.34 15.68 -7.05
CA GLU A 389 0.73 16.08 -8.32
C GLU A 389 0.44 17.58 -8.41
N GLN A 390 0.40 18.29 -7.27
CA GLN A 390 0.21 19.73 -7.21
C GLN A 390 1.53 20.52 -7.33
N VAL A 391 2.67 19.85 -7.15
CA VAL A 391 4.03 20.42 -7.24
C VAL A 391 4.57 20.20 -8.63
#